data_AF-A0A8W8I5R5-F1
#
_entry.id   AF-A0A8W8I5R5-F1
#
_cell.length_a   1.000
_cell.length_b   1.000
_cell.length_c   1.000
_cell.angle_alpha   90.00
_cell.angle_beta   90.00
_cell.angle_gamma   90.00
#
_symmetry.space_group_name_H-M   'P 1'
#
loop_
_entity.id
_entity.type
_entity.pdbx_description
1 polymer ?
#
loop_
_entity_poly.entity_id
_entity_poly.type
_entity_poly.pdbx_seq_one_letter_code
_entity_poly.pdbx_strand_id
1 'polypeptide(L)'
;EKDIPGLTDTTIPRRLGPKRASKIRKLFNLSKEDDVRQYVVRRPLPQKEGKKAKTKAPKIQRLVTPVVLQRKRHRLALKKKRHSKRREDAAEYAKILAQRLKEAKERKRSRSNSRTSMSASTSK
;
A
#
# COMPACT_ATOMS: atom_id res chain seq x y z
N GLU A 1 -13.68 -7.01 56.57
CA GLU A 1 -14.68 -7.20 55.50
C GLU A 1 -14.67 -8.67 55.12
N LYS A 2 -15.83 -9.33 55.04
CA LYS A 2 -15.93 -10.76 54.68
C LYS A 2 -16.36 -10.87 53.22
N ASP A 3 -15.80 -11.84 52.52
CA ASP A 3 -16.16 -12.13 51.13
C ASP A 3 -17.61 -12.59 51.02
N ILE A 4 -18.26 -12.19 49.92
CA ILE A 4 -19.66 -12.49 49.63
C ILE A 4 -19.74 -13.78 48.81
N PRO A 5 -20.49 -14.79 49.30
CA PRO A 5 -20.57 -16.07 48.63
C PRO A 5 -21.17 -15.96 47.24
N GLY A 6 -20.50 -16.58 46.27
CA GLY A 6 -20.91 -16.58 44.86
C GLY A 6 -20.51 -15.34 44.04
N LEU A 7 -19.96 -14.29 44.66
CA LEU A 7 -19.50 -13.09 43.94
C LEU A 7 -17.98 -12.90 44.03
N THR A 8 -17.43 -12.85 45.24
CA THR A 8 -15.99 -12.65 45.48
C THR A 8 -15.25 -13.97 45.69
N ASP A 9 -15.97 -15.05 46.00
CA ASP A 9 -15.41 -16.37 46.30
C ASP A 9 -14.74 -17.06 45.08
N THR A 10 -15.21 -16.77 43.87
CA THR A 10 -14.74 -17.47 42.66
C THR A 10 -14.16 -16.50 41.65
N THR A 11 -12.97 -16.81 41.15
CA THR A 11 -12.31 -16.03 40.10
C THR A 11 -12.35 -16.80 38.78
N ILE A 12 -13.05 -16.25 37.78
CA ILE A 12 -13.15 -16.88 36.45
C ILE A 12 -12.04 -16.31 35.55
N PRO A 13 -11.08 -17.12 35.09
CA PRO A 13 -10.00 -16.63 34.25
C PRO A 13 -10.49 -16.26 32.85
N ARG A 14 -9.83 -15.27 32.24
CA ARG A 14 -10.14 -14.89 30.85
C ARG A 14 -9.70 -15.98 29.88
N ARG A 15 -10.68 -16.56 29.17
CA ARG A 15 -10.45 -17.66 28.21
C ARG A 15 -9.56 -17.30 27.02
N LEU A 16 -9.52 -16.03 26.60
CA LEU A 16 -8.82 -15.59 25.39
C LEU A 16 -7.79 -14.50 25.71
N GLY A 17 -6.59 -14.66 25.14
CA GLY A 17 -5.53 -13.66 25.18
C GLY A 17 -5.62 -12.61 24.08
N PRO A 18 -4.76 -11.58 24.14
CA PRO A 18 -4.70 -10.53 23.12
C PRO A 18 -4.24 -11.07 21.74
N LYS A 19 -4.87 -10.57 20.67
CA LYS A 19 -4.57 -10.94 19.27
C LYS A 19 -3.64 -9.97 18.54
N ARG A 20 -3.65 -8.69 18.92
CA ARG A 20 -2.85 -7.64 18.24
C ARG A 20 -1.43 -7.64 18.80
N ALA A 21 -0.44 -7.52 17.91
CA ALA A 21 0.98 -7.48 18.30
C ALA A 21 1.27 -6.45 19.41
N SER A 22 0.71 -5.25 19.31
CA SER A 22 0.90 -4.20 20.33
C SER A 22 0.30 -4.54 21.71
N LYS A 23 -0.81 -5.29 21.75
CA LYS A 23 -1.42 -5.71 23.02
C LYS A 23 -0.66 -6.86 23.66
N ILE A 24 -0.09 -7.77 22.86
CA ILE A 24 0.75 -8.87 23.36
C ILE A 24 2.04 -8.28 23.98
N ARG A 25 2.68 -7.32 23.30
CA ARG A 25 3.85 -6.62 23.87
C ARG A 25 3.56 -5.96 25.21
N LYS A 26 2.42 -5.27 25.33
CA LYS A 26 2.00 -4.64 26.60
C LYS A 26 1.75 -5.65 27.72
N LEU A 27 1.20 -6.83 27.39
CA LEU A 27 0.85 -7.84 28.40
C LEU A 27 2.09 -8.52 29.00
N PHE A 28 3.14 -8.72 28.20
CA PHE A 28 4.39 -9.36 28.63
C PHE A 28 5.54 -8.38 28.82
N ASN A 29 5.26 -7.07 28.84
CA ASN A 29 6.25 -5.99 28.95
C ASN A 29 7.42 -6.13 27.95
N LEU A 30 7.14 -6.60 26.73
CA LEU A 30 8.15 -6.82 25.70
C LEU A 30 8.61 -5.51 25.06
N SER A 31 9.86 -5.49 24.63
CA SER A 31 10.40 -4.45 23.76
C SER A 31 9.82 -4.56 22.34
N LYS A 32 10.21 -3.63 21.46
CA LYS A 32 9.71 -3.60 20.08
C LYS A 32 10.41 -4.64 19.21
N GLU A 33 11.65 -4.95 19.58
CA GLU A 33 12.61 -5.83 18.93
C GLU A 33 12.25 -7.31 19.16
N ASP A 34 11.61 -7.61 20.29
CA ASP A 34 11.21 -8.98 20.66
C ASP A 34 10.19 -9.60 19.69
N ASP A 35 10.36 -10.89 19.41
CA ASP A 35 9.43 -11.66 18.58
C ASP A 35 8.16 -12.03 19.36
N VAL A 36 7.11 -11.26 19.09
CA VAL A 36 5.77 -11.44 19.63
C VAL A 36 5.12 -12.80 19.31
N ARG A 37 5.64 -13.57 18.34
CA ARG A 37 5.07 -14.88 17.94
C ARG A 37 5.22 -15.95 19.00
N GLN A 38 6.31 -15.90 19.77
CA GLN A 38 6.62 -16.89 20.80
C GLN A 38 5.71 -16.71 22.03
N TYR A 39 5.34 -15.46 22.33
CA TYR A 39 4.57 -15.08 23.51
C TYR A 39 3.05 -15.09 23.31
N VAL A 40 2.54 -15.71 22.24
CA VAL A 40 1.09 -15.78 22.02
C VAL A 40 0.47 -16.82 22.96
N VAL A 41 -0.44 -16.39 23.82
CA VAL A 41 -1.21 -17.29 24.70
C VAL A 41 -1.98 -18.32 23.87
N ARG A 42 -1.67 -19.60 24.10
CA ARG A 42 -2.31 -20.74 23.42
C ARG A 42 -3.39 -21.31 24.31
N ARG A 43 -4.51 -21.70 23.69
CA ARG A 43 -5.62 -22.37 24.39
C ARG A 43 -5.56 -23.88 24.17
N PRO A 44 -5.61 -24.72 25.21
CA PRO A 44 -5.84 -26.15 25.04
C PRO A 44 -7.24 -26.38 24.44
N LEU A 45 -7.32 -27.28 23.47
CA LEU A 45 -8.60 -27.75 22.95
C LEU A 45 -9.10 -28.90 23.81
N PRO A 46 -10.43 -29.07 23.96
CA PRO A 46 -10.99 -30.23 24.63
C PRO A 46 -10.45 -31.50 23.97
N GLN A 47 -10.01 -32.44 24.80
CA GLN A 47 -9.45 -33.70 24.35
C GLN A 47 -10.54 -34.49 23.64
N LYS A 48 -10.27 -34.90 22.41
CA LYS A 48 -11.17 -35.80 21.66
C LYS A 48 -10.65 -37.21 21.83
N GLU A 49 -11.55 -38.16 22.05
CA GLU A 49 -11.21 -39.58 22.22
C GLU A 49 -10.29 -40.08 21.09
N GLY A 50 -9.22 -40.77 21.48
CA GLY A 50 -8.21 -41.30 20.56
C GLY A 50 -7.25 -40.27 19.92
N LYS A 51 -7.33 -38.97 20.26
CA LYS A 51 -6.46 -37.93 19.67
C LYS A 51 -5.60 -37.23 20.73
N LYS A 52 -4.33 -37.01 20.41
CA LYS A 52 -3.39 -36.23 21.24
C LYS A 52 -3.95 -34.85 21.55
N ALA A 53 -3.68 -34.35 22.76
CA ALA A 53 -4.08 -33.00 23.17
C ALA A 53 -3.49 -31.95 22.21
N LYS A 54 -4.33 -31.02 21.73
CA LYS A 54 -3.95 -29.96 20.80
C LYS A 54 -4.13 -28.60 21.42
N THR A 55 -3.23 -27.68 21.10
CA THR A 55 -3.38 -26.26 21.47
C THR A 55 -3.62 -25.40 20.24
N LYS A 56 -4.44 -24.36 20.36
CA LYS A 56 -4.67 -23.37 19.30
C LYS A 56 -4.19 -21.99 19.74
N ALA A 57 -3.55 -21.28 18.80
CA ALA A 57 -3.16 -19.89 18.94
C ALA A 57 -3.96 -18.99 17.99
N PRO A 58 -4.31 -17.75 18.37
CA PRO A 58 -4.88 -16.80 17.46
C PRO A 58 -3.87 -16.32 16.40
N LYS A 59 -4.31 -16.13 15.15
CA LYS A 59 -3.53 -15.40 14.15
C LYS A 59 -3.24 -13.98 14.63
N ILE A 60 -1.97 -13.63 14.78
CA ILE A 60 -1.53 -12.31 15.25
C ILE A 60 -1.92 -11.25 14.22
N GLN A 61 -2.54 -10.17 14.68
CA GLN A 61 -2.90 -9.03 13.84
C GLN A 61 -1.90 -7.90 14.02
N ARG A 62 -1.68 -7.12 12.94
CA ARG A 62 -0.78 -5.96 12.92
C ARG A 62 0.69 -6.29 13.24
N LEU A 63 1.10 -7.54 13.02
CA LEU A 63 2.51 -7.90 12.98
C LEU A 63 3.12 -7.41 11.67
N VAL A 64 4.32 -6.83 11.71
CA VAL A 64 5.07 -6.49 10.51
C VAL A 64 5.62 -7.79 9.92
N THR A 65 5.22 -8.12 8.69
CA THR A 65 5.65 -9.34 7.98
C THR A 65 6.36 -8.97 6.66
N PRO A 66 7.17 -9.88 6.10
CA PRO A 66 7.82 -9.65 4.79
C PRO A 66 6.83 -9.28 3.68
N VAL A 67 5.64 -9.87 3.69
CA VAL A 67 4.55 -9.56 2.75
C VAL A 67 4.07 -8.11 2.89
N VAL A 68 3.95 -7.59 4.12
CA VAL A 68 3.58 -6.18 4.36
C VAL A 68 4.67 -5.24 3.83
N LEU A 69 5.95 -5.59 4.06
CA LEU A 69 7.09 -4.83 3.53
C LEU A 69 7.12 -4.84 2.00
N GLN A 70 6.89 -6.00 1.38
CA GLN A 70 6.81 -6.14 -0.08
C GLN A 70 5.66 -5.32 -0.66
N ARG A 71 4.46 -5.39 -0.09
CA ARG A 71 3.31 -4.57 -0.51
C ARG A 71 3.60 -3.07 -0.39
N LYS A 72 4.32 -2.65 0.65
CA LYS A 72 4.77 -1.26 0.82
C LYS A 72 5.75 -0.85 -0.28
N ARG A 73 6.76 -1.69 -0.58
CA ARG A 73 7.72 -1.46 -1.68
C ARG A 73 7.01 -1.38 -3.03
N HIS A 74 6.12 -2.33 -3.33
CA HIS A 74 5.34 -2.37 -4.56
C HIS A 74 4.50 -1.10 -4.76
N ARG A 75 3.81 -0.62 -3.72
CA ARG A 75 3.05 0.63 -3.78
C ARG A 75 3.91 1.84 -4.14
N LEU A 76 5.13 1.93 -3.59
CA LEU A 76 6.07 2.99 -3.93
C LEU A 76 6.58 2.86 -5.37
N ALA A 77 6.89 1.64 -5.82
CA ALA A 77 7.31 1.38 -7.18
C ALA A 77 6.22 1.80 -8.20
N LEU A 78 4.96 1.46 -7.95
CA LEU A 78 3.83 1.88 -8.79
C LEU A 78 3.64 3.40 -8.85
N LYS A 79 3.94 4.12 -7.77
CA LYS A 79 3.91 5.60 -7.78
C LYS A 79 5.03 6.16 -8.65
N LYS A 80 6.25 5.63 -8.53
CA LYS A 80 7.39 6.02 -9.37
C LYS A 80 7.12 5.74 -10.85
N LYS A 81 6.60 4.55 -11.19
CA LYS A 81 6.26 4.16 -12.57
C LYS A 81 5.18 5.07 -13.17
N ARG A 82 4.17 5.47 -12.39
CA ARG A 82 3.16 6.43 -12.85
C ARG A 82 3.74 7.81 -13.12
N HIS A 83 4.69 8.25 -12.30
CA HIS A 83 5.35 9.53 -12.48
C HIS A 83 6.26 9.53 -13.71
N SER A 84 7.07 8.49 -13.91
CA SER A 84 7.92 8.37 -15.10
C SER A 84 7.09 8.35 -16.38
N LYS A 85 6.03 7.52 -16.41
CA LYS A 85 5.12 7.45 -17.55
C LYS A 85 4.51 8.83 -17.88
N ARG A 86 3.98 9.55 -16.88
CA ARG A 86 3.43 10.90 -17.11
C ARG A 86 4.47 11.85 -17.71
N ARG A 87 5.72 11.79 -17.26
CA ARG A 87 6.80 12.64 -17.76
C ARG A 87 7.17 12.28 -19.20
N GLU A 88 7.23 10.99 -19.51
CA GLU A 88 7.48 10.48 -20.87
C GLU A 88 6.34 10.89 -21.82
N ASP A 89 5.09 10.63 -21.45
CA ASP A 89 3.89 10.99 -22.24
C ASP A 89 3.86 12.52 -22.51
N ALA A 90 4.17 13.35 -21.51
CA ALA A 90 4.22 14.80 -21.66
C ALA A 90 5.34 15.26 -22.61
N ALA A 91 6.51 14.62 -22.52
CA ALA A 91 7.64 14.93 -23.40
C ALA A 91 7.36 14.49 -24.85
N GLU A 92 6.70 13.36 -25.04
CA GLU A 92 6.27 12.88 -26.36
C GLU A 92 5.24 13.82 -26.98
N TYR A 93 4.21 14.21 -26.21
CA TYR A 93 3.20 15.15 -26.67
C TYR A 93 3.80 16.52 -27.05
N ALA A 94 4.76 17.03 -26.25
CA ALA A 94 5.46 18.27 -26.55
C ALA A 94 6.23 18.21 -27.88
N LYS A 95 6.86 17.06 -28.21
CA LYS A 95 7.54 16.85 -29.49
C LYS A 95 6.56 16.90 -30.66
N ILE A 96 5.42 16.22 -30.53
CA ILE A 96 4.36 16.23 -31.56
C ILE A 96 3.83 17.64 -31.77
N LEU A 97 3.56 18.38 -30.70
CA LEU A 97 3.11 19.77 -30.79
C LEU A 97 4.12 20.65 -31.53
N ALA A 98 5.42 20.54 -31.21
CA ALA A 98 6.46 21.31 -31.88
C ALA A 98 6.52 21.03 -33.39
N GLN A 99 6.38 19.76 -33.81
CA GLN A 99 6.32 19.39 -35.22
C GLN A 99 5.10 20.01 -35.92
N ARG A 100 3.91 19.87 -35.34
CA ARG A 100 2.66 20.42 -35.92
C ARG A 100 2.68 21.94 -36.04
N LEU A 101 3.22 22.64 -35.04
CA LEU A 101 3.37 24.10 -35.07
C LEU A 101 4.36 24.53 -36.15
N LYS A 102 5.45 23.79 -36.34
CA LYS A 102 6.43 24.05 -37.41
C LYS A 102 5.80 23.87 -38.79
N GLU A 103 5.13 22.74 -39.03
CA GLU A 103 4.41 22.46 -40.27
C GLU A 103 3.37 23.53 -40.59
N ALA A 104 2.58 23.95 -39.59
CA ALA A 104 1.57 25.01 -39.76
C ALA A 104 2.21 26.36 -40.10
N LYS A 105 3.34 26.70 -39.47
CA LYS A 105 4.10 27.93 -39.75
C LYS A 105 4.67 27.92 -41.17
N GLU A 106 5.23 26.80 -41.61
CA GLU A 106 5.74 26.62 -42.98
C GLU A 106 4.62 26.72 -44.01
N ARG A 107 3.46 26.08 -43.76
CA ARG A 107 2.27 26.19 -44.63
C ARG A 107 1.74 27.63 -44.71
N LYS A 108 1.74 28.38 -43.61
CA LYS A 108 1.35 29.80 -43.61
C LYS A 108 2.35 30.64 -44.41
N ARG A 109 3.66 30.37 -44.27
CA ARG A 109 4.72 31.06 -45.01
C ARG A 109 4.63 30.79 -46.51
N SER A 110 4.46 29.53 -46.93
CA SER A 110 4.32 29.20 -48.35
C SER A 110 3.09 29.87 -48.98
N ARG A 111 1.95 29.87 -48.28
CA ARG A 111 0.73 30.57 -48.72
C ARG A 111 0.89 32.10 -48.75
N SER A 112 1.71 32.68 -47.87
CA SER A 112 2.04 34.10 -47.95
C SER A 112 2.90 34.39 -49.18
N ASN A 113 3.95 33.60 -49.38
CA ASN A 113 4.85 33.76 -50.52
C ASN A 113 4.12 33.61 -51.86
N SER A 114 3.21 32.63 -51.98
CA SER A 114 2.42 32.45 -53.21
C SER A 114 1.48 33.64 -53.48
N ARG A 115 0.91 34.26 -52.45
CA ARG A 115 0.09 35.49 -52.61
C ARG A 115 0.94 36.67 -53.07
N THR A 116 2.11 36.85 -52.47
CA THR A 116 3.04 37.93 -52.87
C THR A 116 3.50 37.75 -54.31
N SER A 117 3.88 36.53 -54.72
CA SER A 117 4.29 36.25 -56.10
C SER A 117 3.16 36.47 -57.10
N MET A 118 1.93 36.07 -56.78
CA MET A 118 0.77 36.34 -57.65
C MET A 118 0.48 37.84 -57.78
N SER A 119 0.59 38.61 -56.69
CA SER A 119 0.38 40.06 -56.75
C SER A 119 1.43 40.77 -57.60
N ALA A 120 2.69 40.30 -57.56
CA ALA A 120 3.79 40.85 -58.35
C ALA A 120 3.69 40.49 -59.84
N SER A 121 3.07 39.36 -60.18
CA SER A 121 2.81 39.00 -61.58
C SER A 121 1.64 39.77 -62.20
N THR A 122 0.67 40.21 -61.41
CA THR A 122 -0.48 41.03 -61.88
C THR A 122 -0.19 42.52 -61.96
N SER A 123 0.94 42.98 -61.39
CA SER A 123 1.36 44.39 -61.38
C SER A 123 2.39 44.74 -62.46
N LYS A 124 2.54 43.90 -63.49
CA LYS A 124 3.36 44.14 -64.68
C LYS A 124 2.50 44.31 -65.91
#